data_AF-A0A1Y3RE46-F1
#
_entry.id   AF-A0A1Y3RE46-F1
#
_cell.length_a   1.000
_cell.length_b   1.000
_cell.length_c   1.000
_cell.angle_alpha   90.00
_cell.angle_beta   90.00
_cell.angle_gamma   90.00
#
_symmetry.space_group_name_H-M   'P 1'
#
loop_
_entity.id
_entity.type
_entity.pdbx_description
1 polymer ?
#
loop_
_entity_poly.entity_id
_entity_poly.type
_entity_poly.pdbx_seq_one_letter_code
_entity_poly.pdbx_strand_id
1 'polypeptide(L)'
;MKDKRWSILPVLMTLASAISVQVLTSALAMLRTFLRDTPWERIVPLARQFRDVLERFLLDRVEKFLAEQPDTDERKQLLDDWKRLDCPVAPGPCTDAKADELLTEISALNRVEDYLERRDDLLAGLAALPEAARNQAALTLRSKVAELLFYATVPEMQKSNFDPVTTHQFRVWTELTNCIDAGAEAYAIYFLCFDGMKLRILSPWTLTADATVEELYLTARIIARLHQMDIPWDHDRLVTCLYHLLDLKVRCLMDHGDEDADTQELLALYAMFGWTERDEFRSYWELPRFRENLSKYYKEV
;
A
#
# COMPACT_ATOMS: atom_id res chain seq x y z
N MET A 1 31.72 7.80 18.54
CA MET A 1 30.46 7.39 19.21
C MET A 1 29.81 6.33 18.34
N LYS A 2 29.63 5.12 18.85
CA LYS A 2 29.13 3.97 18.08
C LYS A 2 27.67 4.21 17.68
N ASP A 3 27.39 4.13 16.39
CA ASP A 3 26.05 4.07 15.81
C ASP A 3 25.22 3.01 16.55
N LYS A 4 24.32 3.46 17.43
CA LYS A 4 23.14 2.67 17.75
C LYS A 4 22.31 2.70 16.46
N ARG A 5 22.52 1.72 15.58
CA ARG A 5 21.59 1.45 14.47
C ARG A 5 20.22 1.16 15.10
N TRP A 6 19.35 2.16 15.13
CA TRP A 6 17.95 1.94 15.46
C TRP A 6 17.40 0.98 14.41
N SER A 7 16.99 -0.21 14.85
CA SER A 7 16.24 -1.13 14.01
C SER A 7 14.80 -0.62 13.96
N ILE A 8 14.28 -0.35 12.76
CA ILE A 8 12.90 0.07 12.55
C ILE A 8 11.92 -1.12 12.67
N LEU A 9 12.44 -2.35 12.58
CA LEU A 9 11.64 -3.57 12.58
C LEU A 9 10.71 -3.72 13.80
N PRO A 10 11.12 -3.44 15.05
CA PRO A 10 10.22 -3.48 16.19
C PRO A 10 9.05 -2.50 16.06
N VAL A 11 9.26 -1.34 15.43
CA VAL A 11 8.20 -0.36 15.17
C VAL A 11 7.21 -0.91 14.14
N LEU A 12 7.70 -1.49 13.05
CA LEU A 12 6.85 -2.14 12.03
C LEU A 12 6.05 -3.31 12.62
N MET A 13 6.68 -4.15 13.44
CA MET A 13 6.00 -5.25 14.14
C MET A 13 4.93 -4.73 15.11
N THR A 14 5.19 -3.62 15.79
CA THR A 14 4.21 -2.99 16.67
C THR A 14 3.03 -2.45 15.88
N LEU A 15 3.29 -1.75 14.76
CA LEU A 15 2.25 -1.26 13.85
C LEU A 15 1.42 -2.39 13.25
N ALA A 16 2.02 -3.56 13.00
CA ALA A 16 1.32 -4.73 12.46
C ALA A 16 0.45 -5.46 13.50
N SER A 17 0.86 -5.50 14.77
CA SER A 17 0.24 -6.38 15.79
C SER A 17 -0.62 -5.66 16.82
N ALA A 18 -0.42 -4.36 17.04
CA ALA A 18 -1.17 -3.61 18.03
C ALA A 18 -2.52 -3.12 17.47
N ILE A 19 -3.54 -3.12 18.33
CA ILE A 19 -4.86 -2.49 18.08
C ILE A 19 -5.15 -1.33 19.04
N SER A 20 -4.28 -1.11 20.04
CA SER A 20 -4.39 0.02 20.94
C SER A 20 -3.95 1.30 20.23
N VAL A 21 -4.84 2.29 20.18
CA VAL A 21 -4.58 3.61 19.59
C VAL A 21 -3.37 4.28 20.23
N GLN A 22 -3.19 4.15 21.55
CA GLN A 22 -2.03 4.72 22.25
C GLN A 22 -0.72 4.09 21.81
N VAL A 23 -0.69 2.76 21.68
CA VAL A 23 0.50 2.01 21.24
C VAL A 23 0.81 2.34 19.79
N LEU A 24 -0.20 2.32 18.93
CA LEU A 24 -0.06 2.65 17.51
C LEU A 24 0.37 4.12 17.31
N THR A 25 -0.15 5.06 18.11
CA THR A 25 0.26 6.48 18.06
C THR A 25 1.72 6.66 18.44
N SER A 26 2.16 5.97 19.49
CA SER A 26 3.57 5.98 19.90
C SER A 26 4.47 5.37 18.82
N ALA A 27 4.06 4.24 18.22
CA ALA A 27 4.78 3.60 17.13
C ALA A 27 4.86 4.50 15.88
N LEU A 28 3.77 5.17 15.53
CA LEU A 28 3.74 6.09 14.39
C LEU A 28 4.62 7.32 14.63
N ALA A 29 4.67 7.85 15.86
CA ALA A 29 5.58 8.94 16.21
C ALA A 29 7.06 8.52 16.10
N MET A 30 7.39 7.30 16.52
CA MET A 30 8.72 6.72 16.34
C MET A 30 9.06 6.53 14.86
N LEU A 31 8.12 6.04 14.05
CA LEU A 31 8.30 5.91 12.60
C LEU A 31 8.54 7.28 11.95
N ARG A 32 7.75 8.30 12.28
CA ARG A 32 7.93 9.66 11.74
C ARG A 32 9.28 10.27 12.09
N THR A 33 9.75 10.04 13.32
CA THR A 33 11.09 10.45 13.76
C THR A 33 12.16 9.73 12.94
N PHE A 34 12.01 8.42 12.76
CA PHE A 34 12.92 7.63 11.94
C PHE A 34 12.97 8.11 10.48
N LEU A 35 11.81 8.37 9.85
CA LEU A 35 11.73 8.82 8.45
C LEU A 35 12.36 10.19 8.23
N ARG A 36 12.34 11.08 9.24
CA ARG A 36 12.98 12.39 9.16
C ARG A 36 14.51 12.29 9.26
N ASP A 37 15.00 11.36 10.09
CA ASP A 37 16.42 11.30 10.44
C ASP A 37 17.19 10.26 9.58
N THR A 38 16.51 9.58 8.65
CA THR A 38 17.06 8.49 7.84
C THR A 38 17.22 8.90 6.37
N PRO A 39 18.35 8.57 5.71
CA PRO A 39 18.54 8.81 4.28
C PRO A 39 17.52 8.07 3.41
N TRP A 40 17.16 8.67 2.28
CA TRP A 40 16.17 8.16 1.32
C TRP A 40 16.41 6.70 0.93
N GLU A 41 17.65 6.31 0.66
CA GLU A 41 18.02 4.96 0.19
C GLU A 41 17.64 3.87 1.21
N ARG A 42 17.60 4.24 2.50
CA ARG A 42 17.19 3.32 3.58
C ARG A 42 15.68 3.34 3.82
N ILE A 43 14.96 4.30 3.26
CA ILE A 43 13.50 4.45 3.35
C ILE A 43 12.81 3.68 2.24
N VAL A 44 13.35 3.70 1.01
CA VAL A 44 12.83 2.98 -0.16
C VAL A 44 12.36 1.55 0.16
N PRO A 45 13.14 0.69 0.85
CA PRO A 45 12.71 -0.69 1.10
C PRO A 45 11.68 -0.84 2.23
N LEU A 46 11.34 0.22 3.00
CA LEU A 46 10.54 0.09 4.21
C LEU A 46 9.09 -0.33 3.94
N ALA A 47 8.49 0.13 2.85
CA ALA A 47 7.12 -0.26 2.50
C ALA A 47 7.02 -1.77 2.24
N ARG A 48 7.96 -2.33 1.47
CA ARG A 48 8.08 -3.79 1.27
C ARG A 48 8.36 -4.51 2.58
N GLN A 49 9.31 -4.03 3.37
CA GLN A 49 9.60 -4.62 4.68
C GLN A 49 8.37 -4.65 5.59
N PHE A 50 7.55 -3.60 5.58
CA PHE A 50 6.33 -3.56 6.37
C PHE A 50 5.25 -4.49 5.83
N ARG A 51 5.08 -4.55 4.50
CA ARG A 51 4.20 -5.52 3.83
C ARG A 51 4.59 -6.95 4.20
N ASP A 52 5.87 -7.29 4.15
CA ASP A 52 6.37 -8.64 4.47
C ASP A 52 6.12 -9.02 5.94
N VAL A 53 6.25 -8.05 6.86
CA VAL A 53 5.89 -8.24 8.27
C VAL A 53 4.39 -8.56 8.41
N LEU A 54 3.53 -7.80 7.73
CA LEU A 54 2.08 -8.02 7.75
C LEU A 54 1.69 -9.36 7.11
N GLU A 55 2.28 -9.70 5.96
CA GLU A 55 2.07 -10.96 5.25
C GLU A 55 2.38 -12.16 6.15
N ARG A 56 3.52 -12.12 6.86
CA ARG A 56 3.89 -13.18 7.80
C ARG A 56 2.86 -13.36 8.91
N PHE A 57 2.39 -12.27 9.53
CA PHE A 57 1.36 -12.36 10.56
C PHE A 57 0.02 -12.86 10.03
N LEU A 58 -0.37 -12.45 8.82
CA LEU A 58 -1.60 -12.91 8.17
C LEU A 58 -1.53 -14.40 7.84
N LEU A 59 -0.40 -14.89 7.34
CA LEU A 59 -0.21 -16.31 7.04
C LEU A 59 -0.29 -17.19 8.27
N ASP A 60 0.29 -16.77 9.39
CA ASP A 60 0.15 -17.51 10.67
C ASP A 60 -1.33 -17.67 11.09
N ARG A 61 -2.21 -16.75 10.67
CA ARG A 61 -3.66 -16.79 10.94
C ARG A 61 -4.40 -17.63 9.91
N VAL A 62 -4.08 -17.45 8.63
CA VAL A 62 -4.64 -18.23 7.52
C VAL A 62 -4.33 -19.71 7.68
N GLU A 63 -3.09 -20.07 8.04
CA GLU A 63 -2.69 -21.45 8.27
C GLU A 63 -3.52 -22.12 9.37
N LYS A 64 -3.77 -21.41 10.49
CA LYS A 64 -4.61 -21.92 11.58
C LYS A 64 -6.05 -22.10 11.15
N PHE A 65 -6.59 -21.14 10.38
CA PHE A 65 -7.96 -21.22 9.88
C PHE A 65 -8.14 -22.37 8.88
N LEU A 66 -7.21 -22.53 7.95
CA LEU A 66 -7.26 -23.59 6.94
C LEU A 66 -7.04 -24.99 7.52
N ALA A 67 -6.34 -25.11 8.66
CA ALA A 67 -6.20 -26.38 9.37
C ALA A 67 -7.55 -26.94 9.84
N GLU A 68 -8.57 -26.08 10.04
CA GLU A 68 -9.92 -26.47 10.45
C GLU A 68 -10.86 -26.75 9.25
N GLN A 69 -10.43 -26.45 8.02
CA GLN A 69 -11.21 -26.66 6.80
C GLN A 69 -11.06 -28.08 6.25
N PRO A 70 -11.99 -28.55 5.38
CA PRO A 70 -11.87 -29.84 4.69
C PRO A 70 -10.56 -29.98 3.90
N ASP A 71 -10.06 -31.19 3.69
CA ASP A 71 -8.85 -31.43 2.88
C ASP A 71 -9.04 -31.13 1.39
N THR A 72 -10.29 -31.05 0.94
CA THR A 72 -10.65 -30.63 -0.42
C THR A 72 -10.66 -29.11 -0.59
N ASP A 73 -10.33 -28.33 0.43
CA ASP A 73 -10.27 -26.88 0.33
C ASP A 73 -9.10 -26.44 -0.56
N GLU A 74 -9.45 -25.87 -1.71
CA GLU A 74 -8.52 -25.39 -2.74
C GLU A 74 -7.46 -24.41 -2.22
N ARG A 75 -7.77 -23.64 -1.18
CA ARG A 75 -6.83 -22.67 -0.58
C ARG A 75 -5.67 -23.34 0.14
N LYS A 76 -5.83 -24.60 0.58
CA LYS A 76 -4.72 -25.38 1.14
C LYS A 76 -3.62 -25.62 0.10
N GLN A 77 -3.98 -25.80 -1.18
CA GLN A 77 -3.00 -25.96 -2.26
C GLN A 77 -2.17 -24.68 -2.46
N LEU A 78 -2.81 -23.50 -2.40
CA LEU A 78 -2.10 -22.22 -2.47
C LEU A 78 -1.15 -22.02 -1.28
N LEU A 79 -1.58 -22.36 -0.07
CA LEU A 79 -0.72 -22.27 1.12
C LEU A 79 0.51 -23.17 0.99
N ASP A 80 0.34 -24.40 0.50
CA ASP A 80 1.45 -25.33 0.26
C ASP A 80 2.42 -24.82 -0.82
N ASP A 81 1.90 -24.27 -1.91
CA ASP A 81 2.73 -23.69 -2.96
C ASP A 81 3.48 -22.46 -2.47
N TRP A 82 2.83 -21.56 -1.72
CA TRP A 82 3.48 -20.41 -1.09
C TRP A 82 4.65 -20.85 -0.20
N LYS A 83 4.47 -21.91 0.61
CA LYS A 83 5.54 -22.46 1.46
C LYS A 83 6.70 -23.03 0.65
N ARG A 84 6.43 -23.62 -0.52
CA ARG A 84 7.43 -24.24 -1.40
C ARG A 84 8.16 -23.22 -2.27
N LEU A 85 7.55 -22.08 -2.57
CA LEU A 85 8.15 -20.98 -3.34
C LEU A 85 9.18 -20.17 -2.53
N ASP A 86 9.94 -20.81 -1.65
CA ASP A 86 10.96 -20.15 -0.81
C ASP A 86 12.24 -19.91 -1.60
N CYS A 87 12.62 -18.65 -1.80
CA CYS A 87 13.78 -18.25 -2.60
C CYS A 87 14.62 -17.20 -1.87
N PRO A 88 15.92 -17.46 -1.58
CA PRO A 88 16.79 -16.48 -0.96
C PRO A 88 17.40 -15.44 -1.93
N VAL A 89 17.41 -14.20 -1.42
CA VAL A 89 18.14 -12.95 -1.73
C VAL A 89 18.03 -12.36 -3.15
N ALA A 90 17.32 -11.23 -3.18
CA ALA A 90 17.40 -10.10 -4.11
C ALA A 90 17.37 -10.48 -5.60
N PRO A 91 16.20 -10.43 -6.27
CA PRO A 91 16.16 -10.62 -7.71
C PRO A 91 17.06 -9.58 -8.39
N GLY A 92 18.04 -10.06 -9.16
CA GLY A 92 18.76 -9.21 -10.09
C GLY A 92 17.84 -8.83 -11.26
N PRO A 93 18.12 -7.72 -11.97
CA PRO A 93 17.33 -7.34 -13.13
C PRO A 93 17.39 -8.47 -14.19
N CYS A 94 16.24 -9.05 -14.49
CA CYS A 94 16.10 -10.02 -15.57
C CYS A 94 15.61 -9.32 -16.85
N THR A 95 16.22 -9.66 -17.99
CA THR A 95 15.82 -9.19 -19.33
C THR A 95 15.35 -10.35 -20.22
N ASP A 96 14.94 -11.45 -19.60
CA ASP A 96 14.51 -12.65 -20.31
C ASP A 96 13.04 -12.52 -20.73
N ALA A 97 12.78 -12.58 -22.04
CA ALA A 97 11.44 -12.42 -22.60
C ALA A 97 10.44 -13.46 -22.08
N LYS A 98 10.88 -14.69 -21.80
CA LYS A 98 10.00 -15.73 -21.22
C LYS A 98 9.67 -15.43 -19.76
N ALA A 99 10.60 -14.80 -19.04
CA ALA A 99 10.32 -14.33 -17.68
C ALA A 99 9.26 -13.21 -17.72
N ASP A 100 9.36 -12.28 -18.67
CA ASP A 100 8.36 -11.21 -18.83
C ASP A 100 6.97 -11.73 -19.20
N GLU A 101 6.89 -12.71 -20.11
CA GLU A 101 5.64 -13.42 -20.42
C GLU A 101 5.06 -14.06 -19.16
N LEU A 102 5.87 -14.81 -18.41
CA LEU A 102 5.43 -15.46 -17.17
C LEU A 102 5.00 -14.46 -16.09
N LEU A 103 5.70 -13.32 -15.95
CA LEU A 103 5.32 -12.26 -15.02
C LEU A 103 3.98 -11.63 -15.41
N THR A 104 3.74 -11.44 -16.71
CA THR A 104 2.45 -10.97 -17.23
C THR A 104 1.35 -11.97 -16.91
N GLU A 105 1.60 -13.26 -17.12
CA GLU A 105 0.69 -14.33 -16.79
C GLU A 105 0.32 -14.40 -15.30
N ILE A 106 1.31 -14.24 -14.42
CA ILE A 106 1.13 -14.18 -12.97
C ILE A 106 0.30 -12.96 -12.59
N SER A 107 0.61 -11.79 -13.16
CA SER A 107 -0.12 -10.54 -12.86
C SER A 107 -1.61 -10.61 -13.20
N ALA A 108 -1.97 -11.41 -14.22
CA ALA A 108 -3.34 -11.58 -14.70
C ALA A 108 -4.21 -12.51 -13.84
N LEU A 109 -3.64 -13.19 -12.84
CA LEU A 109 -4.39 -14.04 -11.92
C LEU A 109 -5.27 -13.18 -10.99
N ASN A 110 -6.56 -13.45 -10.90
CA ASN A 110 -7.47 -12.68 -10.04
C ASN A 110 -8.20 -13.54 -9.02
N ARG A 111 -8.28 -14.85 -9.25
CA ARG A 111 -8.98 -15.80 -8.39
C ARG A 111 -8.17 -17.04 -8.10
N VAL A 112 -8.60 -17.77 -7.07
CA VAL A 112 -7.98 -19.03 -6.64
C VAL A 112 -8.10 -20.07 -7.77
N GLU A 113 -9.26 -20.14 -8.40
CA GLU A 113 -9.56 -21.06 -9.50
C GLU A 113 -8.64 -20.78 -10.70
N ASP A 114 -8.45 -19.50 -11.07
CA ASP A 114 -7.56 -19.08 -12.17
C ASP A 114 -6.12 -19.59 -11.94
N TYR A 115 -5.65 -19.52 -10.70
CA TYR A 115 -4.33 -20.02 -10.33
C TYR A 115 -4.27 -21.54 -10.42
N LEU A 116 -5.26 -22.25 -9.89
CA LEU A 116 -5.28 -23.70 -9.87
C LEU A 116 -5.34 -24.31 -11.28
N GLU A 117 -6.12 -23.71 -12.18
CA GLU A 117 -6.20 -24.12 -13.58
C GLU A 117 -4.84 -24.01 -14.31
N ARG A 118 -4.04 -23.01 -13.95
CA ARG A 118 -2.76 -22.69 -14.60
C ARG A 118 -1.54 -23.12 -13.79
N ARG A 119 -1.75 -23.72 -12.62
CA ARG A 119 -0.72 -23.98 -11.60
C ARG A 119 0.46 -24.76 -12.18
N ASP A 120 0.17 -25.86 -12.84
CA ASP A 120 1.21 -26.76 -13.35
C ASP A 120 2.02 -26.10 -14.48
N ASP A 121 1.37 -25.32 -15.33
CA ASP A 121 2.02 -24.54 -16.40
C ASP A 121 2.91 -23.44 -15.81
N LEU A 122 2.44 -22.70 -14.81
CA LEU A 122 3.21 -21.66 -14.12
C LEU A 122 4.44 -22.23 -13.43
N LEU A 123 4.31 -23.36 -12.72
CA LEU A 123 5.42 -24.01 -12.04
C LEU A 123 6.43 -24.63 -13.03
N ALA A 124 5.94 -25.20 -14.13
CA ALA A 124 6.80 -25.68 -15.21
C ALA A 124 7.55 -24.53 -15.90
N GLY A 125 6.87 -23.42 -16.16
CA GLY A 125 7.43 -22.18 -16.68
C GLY A 125 8.55 -21.66 -15.79
N LEU A 126 8.33 -21.57 -14.48
CA LEU A 126 9.35 -21.21 -13.50
C LEU A 126 10.57 -22.13 -13.55
N ALA A 127 10.36 -23.45 -13.60
CA ALA A 127 11.45 -24.42 -13.62
C ALA A 127 12.32 -24.33 -14.89
N ALA A 128 11.73 -23.89 -16.01
CA ALA A 128 12.41 -23.72 -17.29
C ALA A 128 13.25 -22.42 -17.38
N LEU A 129 13.07 -21.47 -16.45
CA LEU A 129 13.80 -20.20 -16.45
C LEU A 129 15.23 -20.34 -15.90
N PRO A 130 16.18 -19.52 -16.40
CA PRO A 130 17.49 -19.36 -15.78
C PRO A 130 17.39 -18.92 -14.31
N GLU A 131 18.38 -19.25 -13.48
CA GLU A 131 18.32 -19.06 -12.03
C GLU A 131 17.90 -17.64 -11.59
N ALA A 132 18.51 -16.60 -12.16
CA ALA A 132 18.18 -15.22 -11.80
C ALA A 132 16.72 -14.85 -12.17
N ALA A 133 16.29 -15.23 -13.38
CA ALA A 133 14.94 -15.02 -13.89
C ALA A 133 13.89 -15.79 -13.07
N ARG A 134 14.21 -17.05 -12.77
CA ARG A 134 13.39 -17.93 -11.94
C ARG A 134 13.20 -17.38 -10.54
N ASN A 135 14.25 -16.86 -9.91
CA ASN A 135 14.15 -16.32 -8.55
C ASN A 135 13.24 -15.07 -8.52
N GLN A 136 13.32 -14.20 -9.51
CA GLN A 136 12.43 -13.05 -9.65
C GLN A 136 10.98 -13.51 -9.88
N ALA A 137 10.75 -14.37 -10.86
CA ALA A 137 9.41 -14.85 -11.17
C ALA A 137 8.79 -15.67 -10.03
N ALA A 138 9.59 -16.46 -9.30
CA ALA A 138 9.14 -17.20 -8.13
C ALA A 138 8.75 -16.27 -6.98
N LEU A 139 9.49 -15.17 -6.76
CA LEU A 139 9.12 -14.15 -5.77
C LEU A 139 7.80 -13.47 -6.15
N THR A 140 7.62 -13.10 -7.42
CA THR A 140 6.38 -12.52 -7.91
C THR A 140 5.21 -13.50 -7.79
N LEU A 141 5.40 -14.76 -8.18
CA LEU A 141 4.38 -15.79 -8.02
C LEU A 141 4.03 -15.99 -6.54
N ARG A 142 5.03 -16.03 -5.65
CA ARG A 142 4.81 -16.17 -4.21
C ARG A 142 3.95 -15.03 -3.67
N SER A 143 4.28 -13.78 -3.99
CA SER A 143 3.48 -12.62 -3.58
C SER A 143 2.05 -12.69 -4.14
N LYS A 144 1.90 -13.13 -5.40
CA LYS A 144 0.58 -13.27 -6.02
C LYS A 144 -0.26 -14.39 -5.38
N VAL A 145 0.35 -15.52 -5.05
CA VAL A 145 -0.32 -16.61 -4.34
C VAL A 145 -0.75 -16.16 -2.94
N ALA A 146 0.08 -15.40 -2.23
CA ALA A 146 -0.31 -14.81 -0.94
C ALA A 146 -1.51 -13.86 -1.07
N GLU A 147 -1.50 -13.02 -2.11
CA GLU A 147 -2.60 -12.10 -2.43
C GLU A 147 -3.92 -12.85 -2.66
N LEU A 148 -3.94 -13.82 -3.58
CA LEU A 148 -5.11 -14.64 -3.86
C LEU A 148 -5.62 -15.36 -2.61
N LEU A 149 -4.68 -15.91 -1.83
CA LEU A 149 -4.98 -16.60 -0.58
C LEU A 149 -5.63 -15.67 0.45
N PHE A 150 -5.11 -14.45 0.64
CA PHE A 150 -5.68 -13.51 1.61
C PHE A 150 -7.05 -13.00 1.18
N TYR A 151 -7.22 -12.63 -0.09
CA TYR A 151 -8.53 -12.17 -0.59
C TYR A 151 -9.61 -13.27 -0.52
N ALA A 152 -9.24 -14.53 -0.68
CA ALA A 152 -10.17 -15.65 -0.55
C ALA A 152 -10.44 -16.07 0.92
N THR A 153 -9.45 -15.93 1.81
CA THR A 153 -9.54 -16.50 3.16
C THR A 153 -9.96 -15.49 4.22
N VAL A 154 -9.37 -14.30 4.23
CA VAL A 154 -9.59 -13.31 5.31
C VAL A 154 -11.04 -12.87 5.43
N PRO A 155 -11.80 -12.62 4.33
CA PRO A 155 -13.22 -12.28 4.45
C PRO A 155 -14.07 -13.39 5.08
N GLU A 156 -13.72 -14.67 4.85
CA GLU A 156 -14.41 -15.81 5.49
C GLU A 156 -14.04 -15.96 6.96
N MET A 157 -12.77 -15.75 7.30
CA MET A 157 -12.31 -15.68 8.69
C MET A 157 -13.09 -14.61 9.46
N GLN A 158 -13.26 -13.41 8.87
CA GLN A 158 -14.00 -12.31 9.50
C GLN A 158 -15.48 -12.62 9.71
N LYS A 159 -16.09 -13.42 8.83
CA LYS A 159 -17.50 -13.88 8.97
C LYS A 159 -17.66 -14.92 10.06
N SER A 160 -16.69 -15.83 10.20
CA SER A 160 -16.76 -16.94 11.15
C SER A 160 -16.32 -16.55 12.56
N ASN A 161 -15.25 -15.77 12.70
CA ASN A 161 -14.73 -15.29 13.97
C ASN A 161 -14.04 -13.93 13.80
N PHE A 162 -14.71 -12.86 14.24
CA PHE A 162 -14.20 -11.51 14.11
C PHE A 162 -12.95 -11.29 14.97
N ASP A 163 -11.78 -11.18 14.33
CA ASP A 163 -10.53 -10.74 14.94
C ASP A 163 -10.16 -9.31 14.47
N PRO A 164 -10.18 -8.31 15.36
CA PRO A 164 -9.78 -6.94 15.04
C PRO A 164 -8.33 -6.83 14.55
N VAL A 165 -7.43 -7.69 15.04
CA VAL A 165 -6.01 -7.66 14.67
C VAL A 165 -5.85 -8.10 13.22
N THR A 166 -6.42 -9.25 12.84
CA THR A 166 -6.41 -9.74 11.45
C THR A 166 -7.05 -8.73 10.50
N THR A 167 -8.15 -8.09 10.89
CA THR A 167 -8.81 -7.05 10.09
C THR A 167 -7.92 -5.83 9.85
N HIS A 168 -7.22 -5.38 10.90
CA HIS A 168 -6.24 -4.30 10.81
C HIS A 168 -5.07 -4.68 9.89
N GLN A 169 -4.50 -5.87 10.09
CA GLN A 169 -3.37 -6.37 9.31
C GLN A 169 -3.71 -6.46 7.82
N PHE A 170 -4.85 -7.07 7.49
CA PHE A 170 -5.29 -7.24 6.12
C PHE A 170 -5.52 -5.90 5.42
N ARG A 171 -6.17 -4.94 6.09
CA ARG A 171 -6.37 -3.60 5.53
C ARG A 171 -5.05 -2.90 5.19
N VAL A 172 -4.13 -2.83 6.15
CA VAL A 172 -2.85 -2.14 5.93
C VAL A 172 -2.00 -2.88 4.89
N TRP A 173 -2.05 -4.22 4.87
CA TRP A 173 -1.38 -5.03 3.86
C TRP A 173 -1.92 -4.76 2.45
N THR A 174 -3.24 -4.70 2.27
CA THR A 174 -3.87 -4.35 0.99
C THR A 174 -3.48 -2.93 0.56
N GLU A 175 -3.56 -1.96 1.46
CA GLU A 175 -3.22 -0.57 1.15
C GLU A 175 -1.72 -0.41 0.77
N LEU A 176 -0.81 -1.14 1.41
CA LEU A 176 0.62 -1.18 1.02
C LEU A 176 0.82 -1.84 -0.33
N THR A 177 0.12 -2.94 -0.60
CA THR A 177 0.23 -3.67 -1.86
C THR A 177 -0.20 -2.79 -3.01
N ASN A 178 -1.32 -2.07 -2.90
CA ASN A 178 -1.76 -1.09 -3.89
C ASN A 178 -0.71 0.01 -4.15
N CYS A 179 -0.03 0.49 -3.10
CA CYS A 179 1.04 1.48 -3.28
C CYS A 179 2.25 0.89 -4.02
N ILE A 180 2.62 -0.36 -3.73
CA ILE A 180 3.74 -1.05 -4.39
C ILE A 180 3.42 -1.31 -5.86
N ASP A 181 2.20 -1.76 -6.17
CA ASP A 181 1.75 -2.03 -7.53
C ASP A 181 1.67 -0.74 -8.37
N ALA A 182 1.35 0.40 -7.75
CA ALA A 182 1.45 1.73 -8.37
C ALA A 182 2.91 2.23 -8.53
N GLY A 183 3.90 1.44 -8.10
CA GLY A 183 5.32 1.80 -8.08
C GLY A 183 5.68 2.87 -7.05
N ALA A 184 4.78 3.20 -6.13
CA ALA A 184 4.92 4.27 -5.16
C ALA A 184 5.47 3.82 -3.80
N GLU A 185 6.10 2.65 -3.75
CA GLU A 185 6.62 2.03 -2.53
C GLU A 185 7.56 2.94 -1.73
N ALA A 186 8.35 3.78 -2.42
CA ALA A 186 9.29 4.68 -1.78
C ALA A 186 8.60 5.79 -0.97
N TYR A 187 7.35 6.12 -1.30
CA TYR A 187 6.56 7.16 -0.65
C TYR A 187 5.51 6.60 0.32
N ALA A 188 5.03 5.37 0.10
CA ALA A 188 3.89 4.78 0.80
C ALA A 188 3.94 4.94 2.33
N ILE A 189 5.11 4.75 2.94
CA ILE A 189 5.28 4.79 4.39
C ILE A 189 5.04 6.19 5.00
N TYR A 190 5.23 7.26 4.22
CA TYR A 190 4.96 8.63 4.67
C TYR A 190 3.46 8.93 4.75
N PHE A 191 2.64 8.20 3.99
CA PHE A 191 1.19 8.34 3.99
C PHE A 191 0.51 7.54 5.11
N LEU A 192 1.28 6.84 5.94
CA LEU A 192 0.74 6.12 7.10
C LEU A 192 0.21 7.10 8.15
N CYS A 193 -1.10 7.01 8.45
CA CYS A 193 -1.77 7.89 9.40
C CYS A 193 -2.91 7.18 10.14
N PHE A 194 -3.58 7.92 11.02
CA PHE A 194 -4.86 7.51 11.58
C PHE A 194 -5.99 8.19 10.83
N ASP A 195 -7.00 7.39 10.53
CA ASP A 195 -8.35 7.81 10.16
C ASP A 195 -9.29 7.30 11.27
N GLY A 196 -9.75 8.23 12.11
CA GLY A 196 -10.38 7.92 13.40
C GLY A 196 -9.47 7.05 14.28
N MET A 197 -9.93 5.82 14.58
CA MET A 197 -9.18 4.84 15.41
C MET A 197 -8.40 3.82 14.57
N LYS A 198 -8.37 3.97 13.24
CA LYS A 198 -7.80 2.98 12.31
C LYS A 198 -6.50 3.49 11.71
N LEU A 199 -5.45 2.68 11.77
CA LEU A 199 -4.24 2.92 10.98
C LEU A 199 -4.55 2.63 9.51
N ARG A 200 -4.19 3.57 8.63
CA ARG A 200 -4.39 3.48 7.17
C ARG A 200 -3.26 4.17 6.42
N ILE A 201 -3.13 3.87 5.14
CA ILE A 201 -2.31 4.64 4.21
C ILE A 201 -3.23 5.56 3.42
N LEU A 202 -3.11 6.86 3.67
CA LEU A 202 -3.96 7.88 3.07
C LEU A 202 -3.25 8.53 1.88
N SER A 203 -3.19 7.82 0.75
CA SER A 203 -2.34 8.16 -0.40
C SER A 203 -3.15 8.24 -1.70
N PRO A 204 -2.60 8.86 -2.77
CA PRO A 204 -3.27 8.90 -4.07
C PRO A 204 -3.62 7.51 -4.64
N TRP A 205 -2.88 6.47 -4.24
CA TRP A 205 -3.00 5.09 -4.76
C TRP A 205 -3.96 4.22 -3.95
N THR A 206 -4.45 4.72 -2.81
CA THR A 206 -5.34 3.99 -1.90
C THR A 206 -6.71 4.66 -1.75
N LEU A 207 -6.80 5.95 -2.05
CA LEU A 207 -8.06 6.68 -2.08
C LEU A 207 -8.91 6.27 -3.30
N THR A 208 -10.22 6.17 -3.09
CA THR A 208 -11.22 5.86 -4.13
C THR A 208 -12.05 7.08 -4.46
N ALA A 209 -12.99 6.94 -5.41
CA ALA A 209 -13.98 7.97 -5.71
C ALA A 209 -14.82 8.40 -4.48
N ASP A 210 -14.89 7.56 -3.44
CA ASP A 210 -15.64 7.85 -2.20
C ASP A 210 -14.83 8.66 -1.17
N ALA A 211 -13.56 8.96 -1.45
CA ALA A 211 -12.69 9.70 -0.52
C ALA A 211 -13.31 11.04 -0.11
N THR A 212 -13.36 11.32 1.19
CA THR A 212 -13.90 12.59 1.71
C THR A 212 -13.00 13.78 1.33
N VAL A 213 -13.54 14.99 1.41
CA VAL A 213 -12.74 16.20 1.17
C VAL A 213 -11.62 16.33 2.21
N GLU A 214 -11.89 15.96 3.46
CA GLU A 214 -10.88 15.86 4.52
C GLU A 214 -9.70 14.97 4.10
N GLU A 215 -9.99 13.75 3.65
CA GLU A 215 -8.98 12.79 3.22
C GLU A 215 -8.10 13.36 2.09
N LEU A 216 -8.71 14.03 1.11
CA LEU A 216 -7.99 14.65 0.00
C LEU A 216 -7.07 15.79 0.46
N TYR A 217 -7.52 16.65 1.38
CA TYR A 217 -6.70 17.71 1.95
C TYR A 217 -5.55 17.16 2.81
N LEU A 218 -5.80 16.08 3.56
CA LEU A 218 -4.75 15.42 4.35
C LEU A 218 -3.70 14.76 3.45
N THR A 219 -4.09 14.09 2.37
CA THR A 219 -3.16 13.55 1.36
C THR A 219 -2.36 14.67 0.70
N ALA A 220 -3.03 15.74 0.26
CA ALA A 220 -2.37 16.92 -0.30
C ALA A 220 -1.34 17.53 0.66
N ARG A 221 -1.66 17.59 1.95
CA ARG A 221 -0.72 18.08 2.96
C ARG A 221 0.50 17.17 3.09
N ILE A 222 0.33 15.85 3.02
CA ILE A 222 1.46 14.90 3.09
C ILE A 222 2.39 15.13 1.90
N ILE A 223 1.85 15.26 0.68
CA ILE A 223 2.63 15.58 -0.53
C ILE A 223 3.41 16.90 -0.35
N ALA A 224 2.78 17.94 0.18
CA ALA A 224 3.43 19.21 0.47
C ALA A 224 4.58 19.08 1.47
N ARG A 225 4.44 18.20 2.47
CA ARG A 225 5.50 17.90 3.44
C ARG A 225 6.65 17.13 2.82
N LEU A 226 6.38 16.19 1.92
CA LEU A 226 7.42 15.46 1.19
C LEU A 226 8.31 16.43 0.42
N HIS A 227 7.71 17.41 -0.27
CA HIS A 227 8.48 18.48 -0.92
C HIS A 227 9.37 19.25 0.07
N GLN A 228 8.85 19.60 1.26
CA GLN A 228 9.61 20.30 2.30
C GLN A 228 10.73 19.47 2.94
N MET A 229 10.67 18.14 2.83
CA MET A 229 11.67 17.22 3.38
C MET A 229 12.88 17.02 2.45
N ASP A 230 12.90 17.66 1.27
CA ASP A 230 13.99 17.55 0.28
C ASP A 230 14.32 16.10 -0.10
N ILE A 231 13.28 15.26 -0.16
CA ILE A 231 13.38 13.90 -0.70
C ILE A 231 13.24 13.92 -2.22
N PRO A 232 13.72 12.90 -2.95
CA PRO A 232 13.50 12.79 -4.40
C PRO A 232 12.02 13.00 -4.76
N TRP A 233 11.79 13.88 -5.73
CA TRP A 233 10.46 14.29 -6.15
C TRP A 233 10.02 13.51 -7.39
N ASP A 234 8.87 12.86 -7.30
CA ASP A 234 8.20 12.18 -8.42
C ASP A 234 6.85 12.85 -8.64
N HIS A 235 6.85 13.83 -9.55
CA HIS A 235 5.67 14.67 -9.83
C HIS A 235 4.49 13.84 -10.33
N ASP A 236 4.74 12.87 -11.20
CA ASP A 236 3.71 12.02 -11.78
C ASP A 236 3.00 11.21 -10.69
N ARG A 237 3.78 10.56 -9.81
CA ARG A 237 3.18 9.74 -8.74
C ARG A 237 2.52 10.56 -7.64
N LEU A 238 3.08 11.71 -7.27
CA LEU A 238 2.61 12.49 -6.13
C LEU A 238 1.52 13.49 -6.51
N VAL A 239 1.70 14.22 -7.61
CA VAL A 239 0.81 15.31 -8.04
C VAL A 239 -0.18 14.82 -9.08
N THR A 240 0.29 14.23 -10.18
CA THR A 240 -0.59 13.83 -11.30
C THR A 240 -1.60 12.78 -10.87
N CYS A 241 -1.19 11.77 -10.09
CA CYS A 241 -2.13 10.77 -9.55
C CYS A 241 -3.24 11.39 -8.68
N LEU A 242 -2.89 12.31 -7.77
CA LEU A 242 -3.90 12.97 -6.93
C LEU A 242 -4.79 13.91 -7.74
N TYR A 243 -4.22 14.61 -8.74
CA TYR A 243 -4.97 15.47 -9.63
C TYR A 243 -6.02 14.69 -10.43
N HIS A 244 -5.67 13.51 -10.98
CA HIS A 244 -6.64 12.65 -11.68
C HIS A 244 -7.78 12.19 -10.78
N LEU A 245 -7.51 11.88 -9.50
CA LEU A 245 -8.56 11.55 -8.54
C LEU A 245 -9.47 12.75 -8.27
N LEU A 246 -8.90 13.94 -8.09
CA LEU A 246 -9.67 15.18 -7.92
C LEU A 246 -10.52 15.48 -9.16
N ASP A 247 -9.97 15.31 -10.37
CA ASP A 247 -10.69 15.49 -11.63
C ASP A 247 -11.89 14.55 -11.73
N LEU A 248 -11.69 13.26 -11.42
CA LEU A 248 -12.76 12.27 -11.39
C LEU A 248 -13.86 12.68 -10.42
N LYS A 249 -13.52 13.06 -9.19
CA LYS A 249 -14.51 13.47 -8.18
C LYS A 249 -15.27 14.74 -8.58
N VAL A 250 -14.59 15.73 -9.17
CA VAL A 250 -15.24 16.95 -9.66
C VAL A 250 -16.21 16.63 -10.79
N ARG A 251 -15.84 15.76 -11.74
CA ARG A 251 -16.76 15.33 -12.81
C ARG A 251 -17.98 14.61 -12.25
N CYS A 252 -17.78 13.67 -11.31
CA CYS A 252 -18.90 13.00 -10.64
C CYS A 252 -19.82 14.00 -9.93
N LEU A 253 -19.27 14.99 -9.23
CA LEU A 253 -20.04 16.05 -8.59
C LEU A 253 -20.86 16.87 -9.60
N MET A 254 -20.24 17.24 -10.74
CA MET A 254 -20.92 17.97 -11.81
C MET A 254 -22.06 17.16 -12.45
N ASP A 255 -21.91 15.83 -12.54
CA ASP A 255 -22.95 14.94 -13.10
C ASP A 255 -24.15 14.77 -12.17
N HIS A 256 -23.94 14.77 -10.85
CA HIS A 256 -24.98 14.52 -9.84
C HIS A 256 -25.66 15.80 -9.31
N GLY A 257 -25.00 16.95 -9.46
CA GLY A 257 -25.56 18.25 -9.05
C GLY A 257 -25.59 18.47 -7.53
N ASP A 258 -24.69 17.83 -6.79
CA ASP A 258 -24.59 17.98 -5.34
C ASP A 258 -23.97 19.34 -4.99
N GLU A 259 -24.70 20.16 -4.22
CA GLU A 259 -24.25 21.46 -3.70
C GLU A 259 -24.19 21.44 -2.17
N ASP A 260 -23.25 20.68 -1.62
CA ASP A 260 -22.96 20.70 -0.18
C ASP A 260 -21.81 21.67 0.16
N ALA A 261 -21.54 21.85 1.46
CA ALA A 261 -20.46 22.73 1.92
C ALA A 261 -19.07 22.23 1.45
N ASP A 262 -18.91 20.93 1.27
CA ASP A 262 -17.67 20.27 0.88
C ASP A 262 -17.34 20.46 -0.61
N THR A 263 -18.38 20.70 -1.43
CA THR A 263 -18.29 20.96 -2.87
C THR A 263 -17.34 22.12 -3.20
N GLN A 264 -17.48 23.25 -2.50
CA GLN A 264 -16.62 24.42 -2.74
C GLN A 264 -15.16 24.13 -2.37
N GLU A 265 -14.94 23.32 -1.35
CA GLU A 265 -13.61 22.99 -0.84
C GLU A 265 -12.89 21.99 -1.74
N LEU A 266 -13.63 21.04 -2.31
CA LEU A 266 -13.16 20.13 -3.36
C LEU A 266 -12.77 20.90 -4.63
N LEU A 267 -13.64 21.79 -5.12
CA LEU A 267 -13.35 22.61 -6.30
C LEU A 267 -12.13 23.51 -6.09
N ALA A 268 -11.99 24.08 -4.88
CA ALA A 268 -10.80 24.84 -4.52
C ALA A 268 -9.54 23.98 -4.55
N LEU A 269 -9.57 22.78 -3.96
CA LEU A 269 -8.43 21.86 -3.96
C LEU A 269 -8.05 21.44 -5.39
N TYR A 270 -9.03 21.09 -6.22
CA TYR A 270 -8.84 20.76 -7.64
C TYR A 270 -8.17 21.90 -8.41
N ALA A 271 -8.65 23.13 -8.26
CA ALA A 271 -8.05 24.30 -8.94
C ALA A 271 -6.60 24.55 -8.49
N MET A 272 -6.34 24.48 -7.18
CA MET A 272 -4.99 24.66 -6.63
C MET A 272 -4.04 23.56 -7.08
N PHE A 273 -4.49 22.30 -7.13
CA PHE A 273 -3.68 21.18 -7.63
C PHE A 273 -3.41 21.30 -9.13
N GLY A 274 -4.42 21.67 -9.93
CA GLY A 274 -4.25 21.84 -11.38
C GLY A 274 -3.20 22.89 -11.74
N TRP A 275 -3.02 23.92 -10.89
CA TRP A 275 -1.93 24.89 -11.05
C TRP A 275 -0.55 24.31 -10.81
N THR A 276 -0.44 23.39 -9.84
CA THR A 276 0.83 22.71 -9.52
C THR A 276 1.12 21.60 -10.52
N GLU A 277 0.10 20.87 -10.97
CA GLU A 277 0.21 19.79 -11.94
C GLU A 277 0.81 20.27 -13.28
N ARG A 278 0.38 21.44 -13.75
CA ARG A 278 0.88 22.05 -15.00
C ARG A 278 2.28 22.66 -14.89
N ASP A 279 2.83 22.75 -13.68
CA ASP A 279 4.10 23.46 -13.38
C ASP A 279 4.12 24.93 -13.88
N GLU A 280 2.93 25.52 -14.07
CA GLU A 280 2.75 26.86 -14.64
C GLU A 280 2.71 27.96 -13.56
N PHE A 281 2.46 27.59 -12.30
CA PHE A 281 2.14 28.53 -11.21
C PHE A 281 2.78 28.12 -9.89
N ARG A 282 2.57 28.94 -8.84
CA ARG A 282 3.00 28.64 -7.47
C ARG A 282 2.43 27.30 -7.00
N SER A 283 3.24 26.54 -6.28
CA SER A 283 2.81 25.29 -5.67
C SER A 283 1.63 25.51 -4.72
N TYR A 284 0.65 24.61 -4.73
CA TYR A 284 -0.60 24.77 -3.96
C TYR A 284 -0.35 24.98 -2.46
N TRP A 285 0.72 24.39 -1.91
CA TRP A 285 1.08 24.49 -0.49
C TRP A 285 1.58 25.87 -0.05
N GLU A 286 1.93 26.74 -1.00
CA GLU A 286 2.29 28.13 -0.73
C GLU A 286 1.07 29.05 -0.69
N LEU A 287 -0.09 28.57 -1.17
CA LEU A 287 -1.29 29.39 -1.27
C LEU A 287 -1.93 29.56 0.12
N PRO A 288 -2.24 30.81 0.55
CA PRO A 288 -2.95 31.05 1.81
C PRO A 288 -4.28 30.29 1.90
N ARG A 289 -4.98 30.16 0.77
CA ARG A 289 -6.26 29.47 0.67
C ARG A 289 -6.17 27.98 1.00
N PHE A 290 -5.07 27.32 0.62
CA PHE A 290 -4.82 25.93 0.98
C PHE A 290 -4.67 25.77 2.50
N ARG A 291 -3.90 26.65 3.14
CA ARG A 291 -3.69 26.63 4.60
C ARG A 291 -4.98 26.94 5.37
N GLU A 292 -5.76 27.90 4.88
CA GLU A 292 -7.07 28.26 5.43
C GLU A 292 -8.02 27.05 5.41
N ASN A 293 -8.19 26.39 4.26
CA ASN A 293 -9.05 25.22 4.15
C ASN A 293 -8.52 24.02 4.94
N LEU A 294 -7.21 23.76 4.89
CA LEU A 294 -6.60 22.66 5.65
C LEU A 294 -6.84 22.79 7.17
N SER A 295 -6.86 24.01 7.71
CA SER A 295 -7.08 24.25 9.15
C SER A 295 -8.44 23.78 9.68
N LYS A 296 -9.43 23.59 8.78
CA LYS A 296 -10.74 23.03 9.11
C LYS A 296 -10.66 21.55 9.48
N TYR A 297 -9.78 20.83 8.79
CA TYR A 297 -9.60 19.38 8.90
C TYR A 297 -8.48 19.00 9.85
N TYR A 298 -7.48 19.87 10.00
CA TYR A 298 -6.32 19.60 10.81
C TYR A 298 -5.99 20.78 11.72
N LYS A 299 -6.16 20.56 13.02
CA LYS A 299 -5.61 21.45 14.05
C LYS A 299 -4.18 20.98 14.33
N GLU A 300 -3.20 21.83 14.08
CA GLU A 300 -1.85 21.59 14.57
C GLU A 300 -1.92 21.44 16.10
N VAL A 301 -1.50 20.26 16.59
CA VAL A 301 -1.23 19.98 18.00
C VAL A 301 0.27 20.07 18.21
#